data_AF-A0A935IJG8-F1
#
_entry.id   AF-A0A935IJG8-F1
#
_cell.length_a   1.000
_cell.length_b   1.000
_cell.length_c   1.000
_cell.angle_alpha   90.00
_cell.angle_beta   90.00
_cell.angle_gamma   90.00
#
_symmetry.space_group_name_H-M   'P 1'
#
loop_
_entity.id
_entity.type
_entity.pdbx_description
1 polymer ?
#
loop_
_entity_poly.entity_id
_entity_poly.type
_entity_poly.pdbx_seq_one_letter_code
_entity_poly.pdbx_strand_id
1 'polypeptide(L)'
;MTIISNKELELRVGFQNGIVEPTLNNSEAHGKEVAASIWSFSTSDAVGHNGHLNPFPVPVNAVGCEWVPTDPGVATRGLYSQWGKVRRFALTSTDLDALATPFDCSSDVNSQIYAQAYETYVITNEARKNLKGDLEHQAEFWSDDRVGWTFSPPGRMISIADQIVEKRILTLKRLAYFMLN
;
A
#
# COMPACT_ATOMS: atom_id res chain seq x y z
N MET A 1 -23.32 14.53 2.17
CA MET A 1 -22.68 13.90 3.35
C MET A 1 -21.86 12.72 2.85
N THR A 2 -20.61 12.54 3.28
CA THR A 2 -19.72 11.46 2.80
C THR A 2 -19.98 10.17 3.56
N ILE A 3 -19.49 9.02 3.05
CA ILE A 3 -19.55 7.73 3.75
C ILE A 3 -18.94 7.84 5.16
N ILE A 4 -17.83 8.59 5.29
CA ILE A 4 -17.14 8.82 6.57
C ILE A 4 -18.05 9.57 7.55
N SER A 5 -18.60 10.72 7.14
CA SER A 5 -19.46 11.51 8.03
C SER A 5 -20.74 10.77 8.45
N ASN A 6 -21.29 9.92 7.57
CA ASN A 6 -22.42 9.07 7.93
C ASN A 6 -22.03 8.04 9.00
N LYS A 7 -20.84 7.43 8.88
CA LYS A 7 -20.37 6.44 9.85
C LYS A 7 -20.04 7.07 11.20
N GLU A 8 -19.47 8.27 11.21
CA GLU A 8 -19.23 9.04 12.45
C GLU A 8 -20.54 9.34 13.17
N LEU A 9 -21.57 9.77 12.44
CA LEU A 9 -22.89 10.04 13.02
C LEU A 9 -23.54 8.76 13.58
N GLU A 10 -23.49 7.67 12.82
CA GLU A 10 -23.99 6.35 13.26
C GLU A 10 -23.33 5.92 14.58
N LEU A 11 -21.99 6.01 14.65
CA LEU A 11 -21.23 5.64 15.85
C LEU A 11 -21.55 6.56 17.03
N ARG A 12 -21.62 7.87 16.81
CA ARG A 12 -21.96 8.83 17.86
C ARG A 12 -23.33 8.52 18.46
N VAL A 13 -24.34 8.30 17.60
CA VAL A 13 -25.70 7.90 18.05
C VAL A 13 -25.65 6.59 18.84
N GLY A 14 -24.84 5.62 18.41
CA GLY A 14 -24.63 4.37 19.15
C GLY A 14 -24.09 4.56 20.57
N PHE A 15 -23.14 5.48 20.76
CA PHE A 15 -22.52 5.73 22.07
C PHE A 15 -23.36 6.58 23.02
N GLN A 16 -24.31 7.37 22.51
CA GLN A 16 -25.19 8.23 23.33
C GLN A 16 -26.01 7.45 24.37
N ASN A 17 -26.33 6.19 24.10
CA ASN A 17 -27.11 5.35 25.02
C ASN A 17 -26.32 4.80 26.21
N GLY A 18 -24.97 4.90 26.21
CA GLY A 18 -24.10 4.33 27.23
C GLY A 18 -23.18 5.32 27.94
N ILE A 19 -23.17 6.58 27.53
CA ILE A 19 -22.24 7.61 27.99
C ILE A 19 -22.99 8.93 28.17
N VAL A 20 -22.68 9.68 29.23
CA VAL A 20 -23.24 11.03 29.43
C VAL A 20 -22.69 12.01 28.39
N GLU A 21 -23.56 12.89 27.88
CA GLU A 21 -23.26 13.82 26.77
C GLU A 21 -21.96 14.63 26.97
N PRO A 22 -21.62 15.17 28.16
CA PRO A 22 -20.35 15.88 28.36
C PRO A 22 -19.12 14.99 28.15
N THR A 23 -19.17 13.73 28.59
CA THR A 23 -18.06 12.77 28.42
C THR A 23 -17.89 12.42 26.95
N LEU A 24 -19.00 12.20 26.22
CA LEU A 24 -18.96 11.94 24.78
C LEU A 24 -18.34 13.12 24.02
N ASN A 25 -18.78 14.35 24.33
CA ASN A 25 -18.25 15.56 23.70
C ASN A 25 -16.77 15.78 24.00
N ASN A 26 -16.34 15.60 25.25
CA ASN A 26 -14.94 15.75 25.63
C ASN A 26 -14.05 14.68 24.97
N SER A 27 -14.54 13.45 24.84
CA SER A 27 -13.80 12.36 24.19
C SER A 27 -13.62 12.61 22.70
N GLU A 28 -14.67 13.08 22.02
CA GLU A 28 -14.58 13.46 20.61
C GLU A 28 -13.67 14.67 20.39
N ALA A 29 -13.77 15.69 21.24
CA ALA A 29 -12.92 16.87 21.16
C ALA A 29 -11.44 16.47 21.28
N HIS A 30 -11.10 15.64 22.26
CA HIS A 30 -9.75 15.13 22.43
C HIS A 30 -9.27 14.30 21.23
N GLY A 31 -10.12 13.41 20.70
CA GLY A 31 -9.79 12.64 19.48
C GLY A 31 -9.52 13.54 18.27
N LYS A 32 -10.28 14.62 18.10
CA LYS A 32 -10.09 15.61 17.04
C LYS A 32 -8.79 16.40 17.21
N GLU A 33 -8.40 16.74 18.43
CA GLU A 33 -7.11 17.40 18.72
C GLU A 33 -5.92 16.50 18.36
N VAL A 34 -5.99 15.21 18.70
CA VAL A 34 -4.97 14.23 18.32
C VAL A 34 -4.92 14.06 16.80
N ALA A 35 -6.07 13.92 16.15
CA ALA A 35 -6.16 13.81 14.69
C ALA A 35 -5.61 15.06 13.98
N ALA A 36 -5.88 16.25 14.50
CA ALA A 36 -5.34 17.51 13.98
C ALA A 36 -3.81 17.56 14.08
N SER A 37 -3.24 17.05 15.17
CA SER A 37 -1.78 16.96 15.34
C SER A 37 -1.14 16.00 14.33
N ILE A 38 -1.75 14.82 14.13
CA ILE A 38 -1.30 13.84 13.11
C ILE A 38 -1.45 14.41 11.70
N TRP A 39 -2.55 15.10 11.41
CA TRP A 39 -2.78 15.77 10.14
C TRP A 39 -1.73 16.85 9.88
N SER A 40 -1.42 17.69 10.86
CA SER A 40 -0.37 18.70 10.76
C SER A 40 0.99 18.06 10.45
N PHE A 41 1.34 16.97 11.15
CA PHE A 41 2.53 16.19 10.83
C PHE A 41 2.52 15.68 9.38
N SER A 42 1.41 15.09 8.93
CA SER A 42 1.23 14.62 7.54
C SER A 42 1.41 15.75 6.52
N THR A 43 0.80 16.92 6.75
CA THR A 43 0.89 18.08 5.84
C THR A 43 2.29 18.66 5.69
N SER A 44 3.18 18.40 6.66
CA SER A 44 4.57 18.83 6.57
C SER A 44 5.41 17.97 5.61
N ASP A 45 4.87 16.87 5.08
CA ASP A 45 5.55 16.03 4.10
C ASP A 45 5.34 16.58 2.69
N ALA A 46 6.35 17.28 2.17
CA ALA A 46 6.25 17.96 0.88
C ALA A 46 5.96 17.03 -0.31
N VAL A 47 6.31 15.73 -0.21
CA VAL A 47 6.10 14.76 -1.30
C VAL A 47 4.92 13.84 -0.98
N GLY A 48 4.83 13.38 0.26
CA GLY A 48 3.80 12.44 0.70
C GLY A 48 2.43 13.08 0.81
N HIS A 49 2.36 14.31 1.34
CA HIS A 49 1.10 15.01 1.47
C HIS A 49 0.48 15.26 0.09
N ASN A 50 -0.75 14.79 -0.10
CA ASN A 50 -1.47 14.89 -1.38
C ASN A 50 -0.75 14.27 -2.59
N GLY A 51 0.26 13.42 -2.41
CA GLY A 51 0.93 12.74 -3.53
C GLY A 51 -0.04 11.95 -4.41
N HIS A 52 -1.14 11.44 -3.83
CA HIS A 52 -2.21 10.76 -4.55
C HIS A 52 -2.96 11.64 -5.57
N LEU A 53 -2.91 12.97 -5.45
CA LEU A 53 -3.53 13.89 -6.41
C LEU A 53 -2.74 13.98 -7.72
N ASN A 54 -1.43 13.68 -7.68
CA ASN A 54 -0.58 13.62 -8.86
C ASN A 54 0.28 12.34 -8.82
N PRO A 55 -0.33 11.17 -9.08
CA PRO A 55 0.35 9.89 -8.94
C PRO A 55 1.36 9.63 -10.07
N PHE A 56 1.44 10.50 -11.09
CA PHE A 56 2.44 10.41 -12.16
C PHE A 56 3.22 11.73 -12.24
N PRO A 57 4.13 12.04 -11.30
CA PRO A 57 4.73 13.36 -11.21
C PRO A 57 5.88 13.60 -12.21
N VAL A 58 6.56 12.54 -12.69
CA VAL A 58 7.74 12.63 -13.58
C VAL A 58 7.48 11.93 -14.92
N PRO A 59 7.87 12.51 -16.08
CA PRO A 59 7.79 11.81 -17.36
C PRO A 59 8.80 10.66 -17.43
N VAL A 60 8.59 9.73 -18.35
CA VAL A 60 9.53 8.62 -18.58
C VAL A 60 10.35 8.95 -19.83
N ASN A 61 11.66 9.06 -19.65
CA ASN A 61 12.63 9.32 -20.71
C ASN A 61 13.62 8.15 -20.80
N ALA A 62 13.08 6.94 -20.94
CA ALA A 62 13.86 5.72 -20.85
C ALA A 62 14.95 5.65 -21.94
N VAL A 63 16.20 5.45 -21.53
CA VAL A 63 17.32 5.15 -22.42
C VAL A 63 17.96 3.81 -22.03
N GLY A 64 17.97 2.86 -22.97
CA GLY A 64 18.53 1.54 -22.73
C GLY A 64 17.61 0.67 -21.86
N CYS A 65 18.03 0.39 -20.63
CA CYS A 65 17.41 -0.61 -19.75
C CYS A 65 16.47 -0.03 -18.69
N GLU A 66 16.19 1.26 -18.77
CA GLU A 66 15.25 1.92 -17.88
C GLU A 66 13.83 1.38 -18.10
N TRP A 67 13.00 1.49 -17.07
CA TRP A 67 11.60 1.07 -17.16
C TRP A 67 10.87 1.80 -18.29
N VAL A 68 10.10 1.05 -19.07
CA VAL A 68 9.20 1.58 -20.10
C VAL A 68 7.75 1.14 -19.81
N PRO A 69 6.75 1.93 -20.21
CA PRO A 69 5.35 1.50 -20.15
C PRO A 69 5.12 0.17 -20.87
N THR A 70 4.51 -0.80 -20.17
CA THR A 70 4.17 -2.12 -20.73
C THR A 70 2.81 -2.14 -21.43
N ASP A 71 1.87 -1.31 -20.98
CA ASP A 71 0.59 -1.04 -21.65
C ASP A 71 0.39 0.50 -21.76
N PRO A 72 0.70 1.10 -22.92
CA PRO A 72 0.56 2.54 -23.13
C PRO A 72 -0.89 3.04 -23.01
N GLY A 73 -1.89 2.16 -23.10
CA GLY A 73 -3.30 2.49 -22.90
C GLY A 73 -3.69 2.69 -21.43
N VAL A 74 -2.89 2.18 -20.49
CA VAL A 74 -3.14 2.24 -19.05
C VAL A 74 -2.34 3.37 -18.39
N ALA A 75 -1.04 3.47 -18.68
CA ALA A 75 -0.20 4.54 -18.19
C ALA A 75 1.00 4.77 -19.10
N THR A 76 1.35 6.03 -19.33
CA THR A 76 2.56 6.42 -20.08
C THR A 76 3.73 6.76 -19.17
N ARG A 77 3.54 6.68 -17.85
CA ARG A 77 4.46 7.16 -16.81
C ARG A 77 4.47 6.20 -15.63
N GLY A 78 5.58 6.12 -14.90
CA GLY A 78 5.69 5.34 -13.68
C GLY A 78 4.83 5.92 -12.55
N LEU A 79 4.03 5.06 -11.91
CA LEU A 79 3.20 5.41 -10.76
C LEU A 79 4.10 5.77 -9.55
N TYR A 80 3.77 6.88 -8.89
CA TYR A 80 4.48 7.45 -7.74
C TYR A 80 6.00 7.48 -7.90
N SER A 81 6.51 7.93 -9.06
CA SER A 81 7.95 7.92 -9.37
C SER A 81 8.85 8.74 -8.40
N GLN A 82 8.27 9.51 -7.47
CA GLN A 82 8.99 10.22 -6.41
C GLN A 82 8.75 9.65 -5.00
N TRP A 83 8.07 8.51 -4.85
CA TRP A 83 7.66 7.97 -3.54
C TRP A 83 8.82 7.69 -2.60
N GLY A 84 10.01 7.37 -3.13
CA GLY A 84 11.23 7.20 -2.33
C GLY A 84 11.68 8.47 -1.58
N LYS A 85 11.09 9.64 -1.90
CA LYS A 85 11.33 10.92 -1.20
C LYS A 85 10.31 11.23 -0.12
N VAL A 86 9.26 10.40 0.02
CA VAL A 86 8.26 10.53 1.09
C VAL A 86 8.95 10.27 2.43
N ARG A 87 8.49 10.96 3.48
CA ARG A 87 9.01 10.77 4.83
C ARG A 87 8.81 9.32 5.26
N ARG A 88 9.88 8.74 5.79
CA ARG A 88 9.86 7.41 6.41
C ARG A 88 9.28 7.51 7.82
N PHE A 89 8.53 6.49 8.23
CA PHE A 89 8.03 6.37 9.60
C PHE A 89 9.03 5.67 10.52
N ALA A 90 9.39 4.43 10.21
CA ALA A 90 10.29 3.61 11.04
C ALA A 90 11.60 3.21 10.33
N LEU A 91 11.65 3.25 8.99
CA LEU A 91 12.83 2.84 8.22
C LEU A 91 14.03 3.77 8.45
N THR A 92 15.16 3.18 8.87
CA THR A 92 16.43 3.87 9.08
C THR A 92 17.25 3.94 7.78
N SER A 93 18.35 4.69 7.76
CA SER A 93 19.32 4.64 6.64
C SER A 93 19.99 3.27 6.55
N THR A 94 20.32 2.67 7.69
CA THR A 94 20.94 1.34 7.75
C THR A 94 20.06 0.27 7.10
N ASP A 95 18.74 0.35 7.28
CA ASP A 95 17.81 -0.58 6.62
C ASP A 95 17.85 -0.47 5.09
N LEU A 96 18.09 0.74 4.57
CA LEU A 96 18.22 0.98 3.12
C LEU A 96 19.57 0.50 2.60
N ASP A 97 20.64 0.72 3.36
CA ASP A 97 21.99 0.28 3.00
C ASP A 97 22.12 -1.25 2.98
N ALA A 98 21.25 -1.95 3.71
CA ALA A 98 21.17 -3.41 3.73
C ALA A 98 20.46 -4.01 2.50
N LEU A 99 19.82 -3.18 1.64
CA LEU A 99 19.16 -3.67 0.44
C LEU A 99 20.18 -4.15 -0.59
N ALA A 100 19.87 -5.30 -1.22
CA ALA A 100 20.69 -5.81 -2.30
C ALA A 100 20.73 -4.82 -3.47
N THR A 101 21.92 -4.60 -4.02
CA THR A 101 22.08 -3.80 -5.24
C THR A 101 21.36 -4.51 -6.40
N PRO A 102 20.59 -3.79 -7.23
CA PRO A 102 20.02 -4.36 -8.43
C PRO A 102 21.10 -4.95 -9.35
N PHE A 103 20.75 -5.97 -10.13
CA PHE A 103 21.66 -6.49 -11.13
C PHE A 103 21.99 -5.42 -12.18
N ASP A 104 23.25 -5.40 -12.62
CA ASP A 104 23.65 -4.58 -13.75
C ASP A 104 22.83 -4.95 -14.99
N CYS A 105 22.43 -3.94 -15.75
CA CYS A 105 21.76 -4.23 -17.01
C CYS A 105 22.72 -4.93 -17.97
N SER A 106 22.27 -6.05 -18.52
CA SER A 106 22.98 -6.78 -19.55
C SER A 106 22.01 -7.60 -20.39
N SER A 107 22.31 -7.73 -21.68
CA SER A 107 21.67 -8.69 -22.59
C SER A 107 22.52 -9.94 -22.82
N ASP A 108 23.67 -10.07 -22.15
CA ASP A 108 24.49 -11.27 -22.18
C ASP A 108 23.72 -12.44 -21.55
N VAL A 109 23.61 -13.53 -22.30
CA VAL A 109 22.92 -14.76 -21.89
C VAL A 109 23.54 -15.41 -20.65
N ASN A 110 24.80 -15.08 -20.34
CA ASN A 110 25.50 -15.56 -19.15
C ASN A 110 25.35 -14.61 -17.95
N SER A 111 24.65 -13.48 -18.10
CA SER A 111 24.43 -12.53 -17.00
C SER A 111 23.33 -13.00 -16.04
N GLN A 112 23.41 -12.56 -14.78
CA GLN A 112 22.40 -12.89 -13.77
C GLN A 112 21.03 -12.30 -14.11
N ILE A 113 20.97 -11.07 -14.62
CA ILE A 113 19.69 -10.44 -15.02
C ILE A 113 19.02 -11.21 -16.17
N TYR A 114 19.79 -11.71 -17.14
CA TYR A 114 19.25 -12.55 -18.20
C TYR A 114 18.69 -13.87 -17.65
N ALA A 115 19.42 -14.52 -16.74
CA ALA A 115 18.95 -15.76 -16.10
C ALA A 115 17.62 -15.56 -15.35
N GLN A 116 17.46 -14.46 -14.60
CA GLN A 116 16.21 -14.13 -13.89
C GLN A 116 15.05 -13.81 -14.86
N ALA A 117 15.33 -13.09 -15.95
CA ALA A 117 14.34 -12.82 -16.98
C ALA A 117 13.88 -14.11 -17.69
N TYR A 118 14.83 -15.02 -17.97
CA TYR A 118 14.54 -16.30 -18.60
C TYR A 118 13.73 -17.22 -17.68
N GLU A 119 14.04 -17.27 -16.38
CA GLU A 119 13.23 -17.99 -15.39
C GLU A 119 11.77 -17.49 -15.40
N THR A 120 11.56 -16.17 -15.38
CA THR A 120 10.23 -15.56 -15.47
C THR A 120 9.50 -15.96 -16.75
N TYR A 121 10.20 -15.95 -17.88
CA TYR A 121 9.66 -16.41 -19.17
C TYR A 121 9.25 -17.88 -19.12
N VAL A 122 10.08 -18.76 -18.55
CA VAL A 122 9.77 -20.20 -18.44
C VAL A 122 8.55 -20.42 -17.55
N ILE A 123 8.53 -19.87 -16.34
CA ILE A 123 7.43 -20.05 -15.38
C ILE A 123 6.10 -19.56 -15.94
N THR A 124 6.10 -18.39 -16.58
CA THR A 124 4.88 -17.82 -17.18
C THR A 124 4.38 -18.66 -18.37
N ASN A 125 5.26 -19.29 -19.15
CA ASN A 125 4.86 -20.21 -20.20
C ASN A 125 4.34 -21.55 -19.65
N GLU A 126 4.91 -22.07 -18.55
CA GLU A 126 4.35 -23.24 -17.89
C GLU A 126 2.94 -22.97 -17.35
N ALA A 127 2.71 -21.80 -16.73
CA ALA A 127 1.38 -21.40 -16.27
C ALA A 127 0.34 -21.40 -17.41
N ARG A 128 0.73 -20.93 -18.62
CA ARG A 128 -0.15 -20.91 -19.81
C ARG A 128 -0.54 -22.29 -20.33
N LYS A 129 0.25 -23.34 -20.06
CA LYS A 129 -0.07 -24.71 -20.49
C LYS A 129 -1.18 -25.33 -19.65
N ASN A 130 -1.37 -24.88 -18.42
CA ASN A 130 -2.40 -25.36 -17.50
C ASN A 130 -3.20 -24.16 -16.97
N LEU A 131 -4.05 -23.61 -17.83
CA LEU A 131 -4.93 -22.51 -17.47
C LEU A 131 -5.81 -22.90 -16.28
N LYS A 132 -5.98 -21.98 -15.33
CA LYS A 132 -6.66 -22.20 -14.04
C LYS A 132 -5.99 -23.26 -13.17
N GLY A 133 -4.71 -23.52 -13.40
CA GLY A 133 -3.87 -24.28 -12.49
C GLY A 133 -3.41 -23.44 -11.30
N ASP A 134 -2.65 -24.07 -10.39
CA ASP A 134 -2.21 -23.43 -9.14
C ASP A 134 -1.40 -22.14 -9.35
N LEU A 135 -0.56 -22.08 -10.41
CA LEU A 135 0.23 -20.88 -10.72
C LEU A 135 -0.65 -19.68 -11.06
N GLU A 136 -1.70 -19.89 -11.84
CA GLU A 136 -2.64 -18.83 -12.21
C GLU A 136 -3.46 -18.40 -10.99
N HIS A 137 -4.01 -19.34 -10.23
CA HIS A 137 -4.76 -19.03 -9.01
C HIS A 137 -3.92 -18.27 -7.98
N GLN A 138 -2.66 -18.63 -7.78
CA GLN A 138 -1.76 -17.90 -6.89
C GLN A 138 -1.50 -16.47 -7.38
N ALA A 139 -1.24 -16.29 -8.67
CA ALA A 139 -1.02 -14.99 -9.27
C ALA A 139 -2.27 -14.10 -9.18
N GLU A 140 -3.43 -14.61 -9.56
CA GLU A 140 -4.71 -13.88 -9.47
C GLU A 140 -5.09 -13.59 -8.02
N PHE A 141 -4.88 -14.55 -7.12
CA PHE A 141 -5.16 -14.36 -5.71
C PHE A 141 -4.38 -13.17 -5.17
N TRP A 142 -3.09 -13.01 -5.48
CA TRP A 142 -2.28 -11.88 -5.01
C TRP A 142 -2.31 -10.64 -5.92
N SER A 143 -3.05 -10.70 -7.03
CA SER A 143 -3.19 -9.60 -7.98
C SER A 143 -4.17 -8.53 -7.46
N ASP A 144 -3.68 -7.68 -6.57
CA ASP A 144 -4.40 -6.54 -5.99
C ASP A 144 -4.25 -5.25 -6.82
N ASP A 145 -4.15 -5.34 -8.15
CA ASP A 145 -3.76 -4.20 -9.00
C ASP A 145 -4.71 -3.92 -10.17
N ARG A 146 -5.96 -4.40 -10.06
CA ARG A 146 -7.00 -4.14 -11.07
C ARG A 146 -7.92 -3.01 -10.61
N VAL A 147 -7.60 -1.79 -11.04
CA VAL A 147 -8.35 -0.57 -10.73
C VAL A 147 -9.84 -0.74 -11.00
N GLY A 148 -10.66 -0.42 -10.00
CA GLY A 148 -12.14 -0.49 -10.07
C GLY A 148 -12.73 -1.89 -9.87
N TRP A 149 -11.89 -2.92 -9.76
CA TRP A 149 -12.33 -4.31 -9.54
C TRP A 149 -11.81 -4.86 -8.20
N THR A 150 -10.55 -4.56 -7.85
CA THR A 150 -9.91 -5.01 -6.63
C THR A 150 -9.46 -3.82 -5.77
N PHE A 151 -9.18 -4.09 -4.50
CA PHE A 151 -8.42 -3.18 -3.63
C PHE A 151 -6.92 -3.25 -3.96
N SER A 152 -6.11 -2.34 -3.40
CA SER A 152 -4.64 -2.34 -3.50
C SER A 152 -4.00 -3.28 -2.46
N PRO A 153 -2.73 -3.73 -2.64
CA PRO A 153 -2.09 -4.70 -1.75
C PRO A 153 -2.17 -4.37 -0.24
N PRO A 154 -2.03 -3.09 0.20
CA PRO A 154 -2.20 -2.74 1.62
C PRO A 154 -3.57 -3.11 2.19
N GLY A 155 -4.64 -3.04 1.37
CA GLY A 155 -5.98 -3.43 1.79
C GLY A 155 -6.06 -4.91 2.15
N ARG A 156 -5.37 -5.79 1.41
CA ARG A 156 -5.26 -7.21 1.74
C ARG A 156 -4.59 -7.43 3.08
N MET A 157 -3.48 -6.74 3.32
CA MET A 157 -2.72 -6.89 4.56
C MET A 157 -3.57 -6.50 5.77
N ILE A 158 -4.36 -5.43 5.66
CA ILE A 158 -5.32 -5.04 6.70
C ILE A 158 -6.40 -6.12 6.89
N SER A 159 -6.94 -6.70 5.81
CA SER A 159 -7.94 -7.78 5.90
C SER A 159 -7.38 -9.05 6.55
N ILE A 160 -6.13 -9.42 6.26
CA ILE A 160 -5.46 -10.56 6.91
C ILE A 160 -5.23 -10.25 8.40
N ALA A 161 -4.78 -9.04 8.73
CA ALA A 161 -4.60 -8.61 10.11
C ALA A 161 -5.91 -8.66 10.89
N ASP A 162 -7.01 -8.21 10.29
CA ASP A 162 -8.36 -8.27 10.87
C ASP A 162 -8.79 -9.71 11.18
N GLN A 163 -8.59 -10.66 10.24
CA GLN A 163 -8.85 -12.08 10.49
C GLN A 163 -7.99 -12.66 11.64
N ILE A 164 -6.76 -12.19 11.81
CA ILE A 164 -5.89 -12.59 12.92
C ILE A 164 -6.46 -12.05 14.25
N VAL A 165 -6.93 -10.81 14.24
CA VAL A 165 -7.55 -10.14 15.40
C VAL A 165 -8.85 -10.84 15.78
N GLU A 166 -9.71 -11.22 14.84
CA GLU A 166 -10.94 -11.97 15.16
C GLU A 166 -10.64 -13.33 15.82
N LYS A 167 -9.56 -13.99 15.37
CA LYS A 167 -9.14 -15.29 15.91
C LYS A 167 -8.41 -15.18 17.24
N ARG A 168 -7.85 -14.01 17.57
CA ARG A 168 -7.12 -13.77 18.81
C ARG A 168 -7.95 -12.86 19.71
N ILE A 169 -8.30 -13.31 20.91
CA ILE A 169 -9.00 -12.44 21.87
C ILE A 169 -8.02 -11.35 22.38
N LEU A 170 -7.85 -10.29 21.59
CA LEU A 170 -6.96 -9.17 21.86
C LEU A 170 -7.73 -8.06 22.59
N THR A 171 -7.06 -7.43 23.55
CA THR A 171 -7.55 -6.18 24.13
C THR A 171 -7.37 -5.04 23.13
N LEU A 172 -8.18 -3.98 23.25
CA LEU A 172 -8.07 -2.78 22.39
C LEU A 172 -6.64 -2.22 22.33
N LYS A 173 -5.93 -2.20 23.47
CA LYS A 173 -4.53 -1.76 23.54
C LYS A 173 -3.60 -2.65 22.72
N ARG A 174 -3.76 -3.98 22.80
CA ARG A 174 -2.93 -4.93 22.04
C ARG A 174 -3.25 -4.87 20.55
N LEU A 175 -4.52 -4.67 20.20
CA LEU A 175 -4.96 -4.43 18.83
C LEU A 175 -4.29 -3.18 18.25
N ALA A 176 -4.38 -2.04 18.95
CA ALA A 176 -3.74 -0.80 18.50
C ALA A 176 -2.22 -0.95 18.32
N TYR A 177 -1.56 -1.66 19.23
CA TYR A 177 -0.13 -1.95 19.09
C TYR A 177 0.17 -2.80 17.85
N PHE A 178 -0.59 -3.89 17.63
CA PHE A 178 -0.42 -4.81 16.52
C PHE A 178 -0.69 -4.18 15.15
N MET A 179 -1.65 -3.26 15.05
CA MET A 179 -1.98 -2.60 13.78
C MET A 179 -1.01 -1.47 13.40
N LEU A 180 -0.16 -1.02 14.34
CA LEU A 180 0.69 0.16 14.18
C LEU A 180 2.20 -0.14 14.25
N ASN A 181 2.61 -1.37 14.59
CA ASN A 181 4.01 -1.82 14.68
C ASN A 181 4.16 -3.18 14.00
#